data_AF-A0A542UU79-F1
#
_entry.id   AF-A0A542UU79-F1
#
_cell.length_a   1.000
_cell.length_b   1.000
_cell.length_c   1.000
_cell.angle_alpha   90.00
_cell.angle_beta   90.00
_cell.angle_gamma   90.00
#
_symmetry.space_group_name_H-M   'P 1'
#
loop_
_entity.id
_entity.type
_entity.pdbx_description
1 polymer ?
#
loop_
_entity_poly.entity_id
_entity_poly.type
_entity_poly.pdbx_seq_one_letter_code
_entity_poly.pdbx_strand_id
1 'polypeptide(L)'
;MAPARREAPITMRISRARARSLSVLELQVGALDARPDVPVVKILVDGAEPWEDVVPGWQGFHPAEMLGADSPLLPDDLGRRVAIYRCTCAQAGCGVVAPVVMPSPDGRRVSWVDARDFTGVFDSPLATTAPTTEGRCWDVPDLHFDRAQYLAEIRRATGCARPVRETPSCAGAGP
;
A
#
# COMPACT_ATOMS: atom_id res chain seq x y z
N MET A 1 -63.28 -0.46 -23.50
CA MET A 1 -61.96 0.06 -23.93
C MET A 1 -61.19 0.42 -22.67
N ALA A 2 -60.24 -0.44 -22.25
CA ALA A 2 -59.39 -0.28 -21.07
C ALA A 2 -57.97 -0.70 -21.46
N PRO A 3 -56.91 0.04 -21.07
CA PRO A 3 -55.57 -0.24 -21.56
C PRO A 3 -54.91 -1.40 -20.80
N ALA A 4 -54.19 -2.21 -21.57
CA ALA A 4 -53.41 -3.35 -21.12
C ALA A 4 -52.33 -2.95 -20.11
N ARG A 5 -52.28 -3.65 -18.98
CA ARG A 5 -51.15 -3.60 -18.04
C ARG A 5 -49.96 -4.29 -18.71
N ARG A 6 -48.90 -3.53 -18.99
CA ARG A 6 -47.60 -4.07 -19.37
C ARG A 6 -46.85 -4.44 -18.10
N GLU A 7 -46.63 -5.73 -17.89
CA GLU A 7 -45.67 -6.23 -16.92
C GLU A 7 -44.26 -5.89 -17.42
N ALA A 8 -43.54 -5.06 -16.67
CA ALA A 8 -42.13 -4.80 -16.92
C ALA A 8 -41.32 -6.02 -16.47
N PRO A 9 -40.35 -6.51 -17.26
CA PRO A 9 -39.46 -7.56 -16.79
C PRO A 9 -38.61 -7.02 -15.65
N ILE A 10 -38.69 -7.70 -14.50
CA ILE A 10 -37.74 -7.54 -13.40
C ILE A 10 -36.39 -8.03 -13.94
N THR A 11 -35.59 -7.10 -14.45
CA THR A 11 -34.18 -7.35 -14.76
C THR A 11 -33.48 -7.56 -13.43
N MET A 12 -33.49 -8.82 -13.00
CA MET A 12 -32.65 -9.35 -11.95
C MET A 12 -31.21 -9.04 -12.37
N ARG A 13 -30.64 -7.95 -11.83
CA ARG A 13 -29.21 -7.68 -11.90
C ARG A 13 -28.56 -8.85 -11.17
N ILE A 14 -28.15 -9.85 -11.95
CA ILE A 14 -27.19 -10.83 -11.52
C ILE A 14 -25.95 -10.03 -11.18
N SER A 15 -25.80 -9.72 -9.90
CA SER A 15 -24.55 -9.28 -9.30
C SER A 15 -23.54 -10.38 -9.59
N ARG A 16 -22.90 -10.30 -10.76
CA ARG A 16 -21.72 -11.09 -11.07
C ARG A 16 -20.75 -10.80 -9.93
N ALA A 17 -20.52 -11.80 -9.07
CA ALA A 17 -19.28 -11.87 -8.33
C ALA A 17 -18.17 -11.62 -9.37
N ARG A 18 -17.56 -10.43 -9.34
CA ARG A 18 -16.37 -10.17 -10.15
C ARG A 18 -15.42 -11.29 -9.79
N ALA A 19 -15.03 -12.11 -10.76
CA ALA A 19 -13.80 -12.88 -10.64
C ALA A 19 -12.76 -11.89 -10.10
N ARG A 20 -12.26 -12.09 -8.88
CA ARG A 20 -11.36 -11.15 -8.20
C ARG A 20 -10.14 -10.98 -9.09
N SER A 21 -10.15 -9.94 -9.92
CA SER A 21 -9.07 -9.63 -10.86
C SER A 21 -7.85 -9.35 -10.02
N LEU A 22 -6.71 -9.91 -10.44
CA LEU A 22 -5.44 -9.56 -9.84
C LEU A 22 -5.14 -8.13 -10.25
N SER A 23 -4.83 -7.30 -9.25
CA SER A 23 -4.30 -5.96 -9.44
C SER A 23 -2.80 -6.03 -9.70
N VAL A 24 -2.29 -4.99 -10.34
CA VAL A 24 -0.87 -4.75 -10.55
C VAL A 24 -0.38 -3.76 -9.50
N LEU A 25 0.65 -4.15 -8.75
CA LEU A 25 1.34 -3.25 -7.83
C LEU A 25 2.40 -2.45 -8.58
N GLU A 26 2.46 -1.14 -8.34
CA GLU A 26 3.61 -0.30 -8.71
C GLU A 26 4.03 0.58 -7.52
N LEU A 27 5.33 0.62 -7.25
CA LEU A 27 5.95 1.36 -6.16
C LEU A 27 6.84 2.45 -6.75
N GLN A 28 6.50 3.70 -6.46
CA GLN A 28 7.26 4.85 -6.92
C GLN A 28 7.96 5.51 -5.73
N VAL A 29 9.25 5.80 -5.87
CA VAL A 29 9.98 6.62 -4.90
C VAL A 29 9.98 8.04 -5.43
N GLY A 30 9.34 8.95 -4.69
CA GLY A 30 9.20 10.35 -5.09
C GLY A 30 9.44 11.30 -3.93
N ALA A 31 9.80 12.53 -4.28
CA ALA A 31 9.75 13.68 -3.39
C ALA A 31 8.29 14.10 -3.19
N LEU A 32 7.93 14.56 -1.99
CA LEU A 32 6.69 15.30 -1.78
C LEU A 32 6.90 16.74 -2.23
N ASP A 33 5.93 17.32 -2.95
CA ASP A 33 6.03 18.70 -3.45
C ASP A 33 6.28 19.72 -2.33
N ALA A 34 5.76 19.46 -1.13
CA ALA A 34 5.95 20.32 0.04
C ALA A 34 7.25 20.06 0.82
N ARG A 35 7.90 18.90 0.63
CA ARG A 35 9.18 18.50 1.27
C ARG A 35 9.99 17.61 0.33
N PRO A 36 10.66 18.20 -0.67
CA PRO A 36 11.36 17.45 -1.70
C PRO A 36 12.60 16.71 -1.18
N ASP A 37 13.07 17.07 0.00
CA ASP A 37 14.17 16.47 0.73
C ASP A 37 13.80 15.16 1.47
N VAL A 38 12.51 14.86 1.62
CA VAL A 38 12.03 13.66 2.32
C VAL A 38 11.37 12.72 1.30
N PRO A 39 12.12 11.76 0.73
CA PRO A 39 11.53 10.82 -0.22
C PRO A 39 10.51 9.93 0.49
N VAL A 40 9.43 9.63 -0.22
CA VAL A 40 8.36 8.72 0.22
C VAL A 40 8.09 7.67 -0.84
N VAL A 41 7.60 6.52 -0.40
CA VAL A 41 7.07 5.48 -1.29
C VAL A 41 5.62 5.79 -1.60
N LYS A 42 5.30 6.07 -2.86
CA LYS A 42 3.94 6.09 -3.38
C LYS A 42 3.57 4.69 -3.86
N ILE A 43 2.36 4.27 -3.53
CA ILE A 43 1.85 2.93 -3.86
C ILE A 43 0.69 3.09 -4.82
N LEU A 44 0.90 2.62 -6.05
CA LEU A 44 -0.10 2.57 -7.09
C LEU A 44 -0.61 1.15 -7.26
N VAL A 45 -1.91 1.03 -7.47
CA VAL A 45 -2.62 -0.20 -7.72
C VAL A 45 -3.43 0.00 -8.99
N ASP A 46 -3.13 -0.79 -10.01
CA ASP A 46 -3.70 -0.62 -11.36
C ASP A 46 -3.52 0.81 -11.90
N GLY A 47 -2.40 1.45 -11.56
CA GLY A 47 -2.03 2.81 -11.98
C GLY A 47 -2.66 3.96 -11.17
N ALA A 48 -3.40 3.67 -10.09
CA ALA A 48 -4.05 4.68 -9.24
C ALA A 48 -3.64 4.55 -7.76
N GLU A 49 -3.78 5.63 -6.97
CA GLU A 49 -3.62 5.58 -5.51
C GLU A 49 -4.99 5.27 -4.86
N PRO A 50 -5.27 4.01 -4.46
CA PRO A 50 -6.61 3.63 -3.98
C PRO A 50 -6.98 4.25 -2.62
N TRP A 51 -6.04 4.91 -1.96
CA TRP A 51 -6.21 5.56 -0.65
C TRP A 51 -6.61 7.03 -0.76
N GLU A 52 -6.37 7.68 -1.90
CA GLU A 52 -6.51 9.14 -2.02
C GLU A 52 -7.96 9.60 -1.76
N ASP A 53 -8.94 8.80 -2.14
CA ASP A 53 -10.37 9.08 -1.90
C ASP A 53 -10.77 8.95 -0.42
N VAL A 54 -10.01 8.18 0.37
CA VAL A 54 -10.34 7.87 1.78
C VAL A 54 -9.52 8.71 2.75
N VAL A 55 -8.27 9.00 2.39
CA VAL A 55 -7.30 9.73 3.21
C VAL A 55 -6.53 10.78 2.38
N PRO A 56 -7.21 11.82 1.88
CA PRO A 56 -6.60 12.79 0.97
C PRO A 56 -5.41 13.51 1.62
N GLY A 57 -4.31 13.61 0.88
CA GLY A 57 -3.09 14.29 1.33
C GLY A 57 -2.28 13.54 2.40
N TRP A 58 -2.63 12.27 2.68
CA TRP A 58 -1.76 11.38 3.45
C TRP A 58 -0.57 10.93 2.59
N GLN A 59 0.51 10.51 3.24
CA GLN A 59 1.74 10.17 2.53
C GLN A 59 2.24 8.77 2.91
N GLY A 60 3.00 8.17 2.01
CA GLY A 60 3.76 6.97 2.31
C GLY A 60 4.93 7.19 3.28
N PHE A 61 5.53 6.08 3.69
CA PHE A 61 6.72 6.06 4.55
C PHE A 61 8.01 6.24 3.73
N HIS A 62 9.11 6.47 4.45
CA HIS A 62 10.43 6.63 3.83
C HIS A 62 10.86 5.32 3.14
N PRO A 63 11.50 5.36 1.95
CA PRO A 63 11.92 4.16 1.22
C PRO A 63 12.80 3.21 2.02
N ALA A 64 13.68 3.73 2.89
CA ALA A 64 14.53 2.88 3.74
C ALA A 64 13.72 2.05 4.75
N GLU A 65 12.55 2.53 5.18
CA GLU A 65 11.68 1.82 6.12
C GLU A 65 10.80 0.78 5.38
N MET A 66 10.33 1.12 4.17
CA MET A 66 9.41 0.27 3.39
C MET A 66 10.11 -0.77 2.52
N LEU A 67 11.31 -0.47 2.02
CA LEU A 67 12.04 -1.26 1.01
C LEU A 67 13.42 -1.69 1.48
N GLY A 68 13.73 -1.45 2.77
CA GLY A 68 14.99 -1.82 3.42
C GLY A 68 15.14 -3.33 3.65
N ALA A 69 16.13 -3.71 4.47
CA ALA A 69 16.47 -5.12 4.69
C ALA A 69 15.30 -5.96 5.23
N ASP A 70 14.49 -5.38 6.12
CA ASP A 70 13.33 -6.03 6.72
C ASP A 70 12.07 -5.94 5.87
N SER A 71 12.13 -5.21 4.74
CA SER A 71 11.06 -4.87 3.78
C SER A 71 9.66 -5.31 4.24
N PRO A 72 8.93 -4.46 4.99
CA PRO A 72 7.63 -4.75 5.59
C PRO A 72 6.59 -5.33 4.61
N LEU A 73 6.73 -5.00 3.32
CA LEU A 73 5.84 -5.47 2.26
C LEU A 73 6.10 -6.92 1.83
N LEU A 74 7.24 -7.53 2.20
CA LEU A 74 7.46 -8.94 1.91
C LEU A 74 6.48 -9.80 2.72
N PRO A 75 5.67 -10.65 2.06
CA PRO A 75 4.69 -11.46 2.77
C PRO A 75 5.39 -12.47 3.68
N ASP A 76 5.03 -12.43 4.95
CA ASP A 76 5.36 -13.45 5.95
C ASP A 76 4.31 -14.58 5.89
N ASP A 77 4.68 -15.81 6.25
CA ASP A 77 3.79 -16.99 6.14
C ASP A 77 2.52 -16.85 7.00
N LEU A 78 2.59 -16.07 8.08
CA LEU A 78 1.46 -15.80 8.97
C LEU A 78 0.62 -14.58 8.55
N GLY A 79 1.08 -13.82 7.56
CA GLY A 79 0.59 -12.49 7.27
C GLY A 79 1.00 -11.46 8.33
N ARG A 80 1.08 -10.19 7.93
CA ARG A 80 1.55 -9.11 8.79
C ARG A 80 0.76 -7.84 8.54
N ARG A 81 0.43 -7.12 9.60
CA ARG A 81 -0.14 -5.77 9.47
C ARG A 81 0.96 -4.75 9.21
N VAL A 82 0.81 -3.98 8.13
CA VAL A 82 1.84 -3.04 7.66
C VAL A 82 1.19 -1.70 7.42
N ALA A 83 1.65 -0.65 8.10
CA ALA A 83 1.25 0.71 7.78
C ALA A 83 1.92 1.14 6.46
N ILE A 84 1.10 1.40 5.46
CA ILE A 84 1.55 1.79 4.11
C ILE A 84 1.52 3.30 3.90
N TYR A 85 0.57 3.99 4.53
CA TYR A 85 0.43 5.46 4.52
C TYR A 85 0.20 5.95 5.96
N ARG A 86 0.56 7.22 6.21
CA ARG A 86 0.38 7.90 7.50
C ARG A 86 -0.09 9.34 7.32
N CYS A 87 -0.76 9.87 8.35
CA CYS A 87 -1.10 11.29 8.42
C CYS A 87 0.15 12.17 8.34
N THR A 88 0.04 13.31 7.66
CA THR A 88 1.10 14.32 7.51
C THR A 88 1.05 15.42 8.57
N CYS A 89 0.07 15.37 9.45
CA CYS A 89 -0.35 16.42 10.37
C CYS A 89 0.62 16.74 11.53
N ALA A 90 1.89 16.31 11.47
CA ALA A 90 2.95 16.57 12.46
C ALA A 90 2.66 16.14 13.91
N GLN A 91 1.54 15.46 14.16
CA GLN A 91 1.18 14.86 15.44
C GLN A 91 1.53 13.38 15.43
N ALA A 92 2.24 12.91 16.46
CA ALA A 92 2.64 11.51 16.58
C ALA A 92 1.41 10.60 16.53
N GLY A 93 1.46 9.58 15.66
CA GLY A 93 0.45 8.53 15.59
C GLY A 93 -0.96 8.97 15.19
N CYS A 94 -1.16 10.08 14.48
CA CYS A 94 -2.51 10.59 14.21
C CYS A 94 -3.38 9.63 13.37
N GLY A 95 -2.78 8.79 12.54
CA GLY A 95 -3.46 7.70 11.86
C GLY A 95 -2.63 7.07 10.76
N VAL A 96 -3.02 5.87 10.34
CA VAL A 96 -2.37 5.08 9.30
C VAL A 96 -3.37 4.36 8.39
N VAL A 97 -2.93 4.02 7.20
CA VAL A 97 -3.59 2.97 6.41
C VAL A 97 -2.76 1.72 6.61
N ALA A 98 -3.29 0.75 7.34
CA ALA A 98 -2.55 -0.46 7.70
C ALA A 98 -3.30 -1.74 7.33
N PRO A 99 -3.19 -2.24 6.08
CA PRO A 99 -3.70 -3.56 5.70
C PRO A 99 -2.90 -4.70 6.34
N VAL A 100 -3.50 -5.88 6.36
CA VAL A 100 -2.80 -7.15 6.56
C VAL A 100 -2.31 -7.63 5.20
N VAL A 101 -0.99 -7.72 5.06
CA VAL A 101 -0.30 -8.31 3.91
C VAL A 101 -0.11 -9.78 4.17
N MET A 102 -0.72 -10.65 3.35
CA MET A 102 -0.63 -12.10 3.55
C MET A 102 -0.50 -12.85 2.22
N PRO A 103 0.31 -13.93 2.18
CA PRO A 103 0.31 -14.84 1.05
C PRO A 103 -0.98 -15.65 1.02
N SER A 104 -1.45 -16.02 -0.17
CA SER A 104 -2.51 -17.01 -0.29
C SER A 104 -1.99 -18.41 0.10
N PRO A 105 -2.87 -19.33 0.55
CA PRO A 105 -2.44 -20.69 0.93
C PRO A 105 -1.79 -21.49 -0.21
N ASP A 106 -2.16 -21.21 -1.47
CA ASP A 106 -1.54 -21.81 -2.65
C ASP A 106 -0.18 -21.16 -3.03
N GLY A 107 0.22 -20.12 -2.29
CA GLY A 107 1.46 -19.38 -2.51
C GLY A 107 1.51 -18.58 -3.81
N ARG A 108 0.40 -18.44 -4.56
CA ARG A 108 0.36 -17.79 -5.88
C ARG A 108 -0.01 -16.32 -5.84
N ARG A 109 -0.60 -15.85 -4.74
CA ARG A 109 -1.10 -14.49 -4.59
C ARG A 109 -0.60 -13.86 -3.31
N VAL A 110 -0.55 -12.54 -3.31
CA VAL A 110 -0.43 -11.72 -2.10
C VAL A 110 -1.71 -10.92 -1.98
N SER A 111 -2.28 -10.86 -0.79
CA SER A 111 -3.51 -10.11 -0.52
C SER A 111 -3.24 -9.03 0.51
N TRP A 112 -3.78 -7.85 0.25
CA TRP A 112 -3.88 -6.78 1.23
C TRP A 112 -5.34 -6.69 1.63
N VAL A 113 -5.62 -7.06 2.87
CA VAL A 113 -6.99 -7.18 3.39
C VAL A 113 -7.12 -6.39 4.67
N ASP A 114 -8.36 -6.08 5.06
CA ASP A 114 -8.68 -5.52 6.38
C ASP A 114 -7.84 -4.25 6.69
N ALA A 115 -7.82 -3.32 5.74
CA ALA A 115 -7.16 -2.03 5.92
C ALA A 115 -7.81 -1.27 7.08
N ARG A 116 -6.98 -0.84 8.04
CA ARG A 116 -7.44 -0.17 9.26
C ARG A 116 -6.58 1.02 9.61
N ASP A 117 -7.20 1.92 10.37
CA ASP A 117 -6.58 3.03 11.06
C ASP A 117 -6.24 2.67 12.50
N PHE A 118 -5.04 3.05 12.90
CA PHE A 118 -4.56 2.90 14.27
C PHE A 118 -3.88 4.19 14.72
N THR A 119 -4.49 4.86 15.68
CA THR A 119 -3.92 6.05 16.30
C THR A 119 -2.91 5.64 17.37
N GLY A 120 -1.68 6.16 17.30
CA GLY A 120 -0.64 5.98 18.32
C GLY A 120 0.09 4.63 18.31
N VAL A 121 -0.13 3.79 17.29
CA VAL A 121 0.43 2.42 17.24
C VAL A 121 1.62 2.29 16.29
N PHE A 122 1.59 3.01 15.18
CA PHE A 122 2.57 2.90 14.10
C PHE A 122 3.43 4.17 14.01
N ASP A 123 4.64 4.10 14.57
CA ASP A 123 5.69 5.11 14.36
C ASP A 123 6.58 4.75 13.15
N SER A 124 6.50 3.50 12.70
CA SER A 124 7.15 2.94 11.50
C SER A 124 6.14 2.06 10.75
N PRO A 125 6.45 1.55 9.55
CA PRO A 125 5.56 0.64 8.81
C PRO A 125 5.18 -0.62 9.61
N LEU A 126 6.03 -1.05 10.53
CA LEU A 126 5.73 -2.13 11.47
C LEU A 126 5.44 -1.54 12.84
N ALA A 127 4.38 -2.03 13.47
CA ALA A 127 4.08 -1.63 14.83
C ALA A 127 5.15 -2.19 15.78
N THR A 128 5.74 -1.32 16.60
CA THR A 128 6.71 -1.72 17.64
C THR A 128 6.01 -2.47 18.78
N THR A 129 4.69 -2.29 18.92
CA THR A 129 3.86 -2.96 19.91
C THR A 129 2.62 -3.55 19.24
N ALA A 130 2.13 -4.68 19.77
CA ALA A 130 0.88 -5.25 19.29
C ALA A 130 -0.27 -4.25 19.55
N PRO A 131 -1.14 -3.97 18.58
CA PRO A 131 -2.27 -3.09 18.80
C PRO A 131 -3.14 -3.62 19.93
N THR A 132 -3.39 -2.79 20.95
CA THR A 132 -4.23 -3.14 22.10
C THR A 132 -5.72 -2.92 21.84
N THR A 133 -6.06 -2.32 20.69
CA THR A 133 -7.42 -2.02 20.24
C THR A 133 -7.62 -2.52 18.81
N GLU A 134 -8.86 -2.86 18.47
CA GLU A 134 -9.24 -3.11 17.08
C GLU A 134 -9.30 -1.77 16.35
N GLY A 135 -8.36 -1.53 15.43
CA GLY A 135 -8.32 -0.29 14.64
C GLY A 135 -9.58 -0.06 13.82
N ARG A 136 -9.85 1.20 13.45
CA ARG A 136 -11.04 1.57 12.66
C ARG A 136 -10.89 1.07 11.22
N CYS A 137 -11.90 0.37 10.68
CA CYS A 137 -11.86 -0.07 9.28
C CYS A 137 -11.85 1.12 8.31
N TRP A 138 -11.00 1.02 7.29
CA TRP A 138 -11.09 1.86 6.09
C TRP A 138 -12.04 1.24 5.08
N ASP A 139 -12.77 2.08 4.35
CA ASP A 139 -13.61 1.65 3.22
C ASP A 139 -12.76 1.53 1.95
N VAL A 140 -11.77 0.63 2.00
CA VAL A 140 -10.86 0.30 0.90
C VAL A 140 -11.07 -1.18 0.56
N PRO A 141 -11.26 -1.54 -0.71
CA PRO A 141 -11.46 -2.93 -1.09
C PRO A 141 -10.23 -3.78 -0.79
N ASP A 142 -10.46 -5.06 -0.51
CA ASP A 142 -9.39 -6.05 -0.48
C ASP A 142 -8.68 -6.09 -1.85
N LEU A 143 -7.36 -6.00 -1.82
CA LEU A 143 -6.52 -6.05 -3.01
C LEU A 143 -5.83 -7.40 -3.12
N HIS A 144 -5.72 -7.91 -4.33
CA HIS A 144 -5.08 -9.19 -4.60
C HIS A 144 -4.11 -9.05 -5.75
N PHE A 145 -2.88 -9.51 -5.56
CA PHE A 145 -1.79 -9.39 -6.51
C PHE A 145 -1.30 -10.78 -6.92
N ASP A 146 -0.83 -10.90 -8.15
CA ASP A 146 0.03 -12.02 -8.52
C ASP A 146 1.31 -11.97 -7.69
N ARG A 147 1.71 -13.08 -7.06
CA ARG A 147 2.89 -13.08 -6.17
C ARG A 147 4.18 -12.79 -6.93
N ALA A 148 4.33 -13.32 -8.15
CA ALA A 148 5.56 -13.12 -8.91
C ALA A 148 5.71 -11.65 -9.32
N GLN A 149 4.63 -11.02 -9.80
CA GLN A 149 4.60 -9.59 -10.10
C GLN A 149 4.88 -8.74 -8.85
N TYR A 150 4.20 -9.02 -7.75
CA TYR A 150 4.35 -8.31 -6.48
C TYR A 150 5.80 -8.33 -5.97
N LEU A 151 6.44 -9.52 -5.94
CA LEU A 151 7.81 -9.65 -5.47
C LEU A 151 8.82 -9.04 -6.45
N ALA A 152 8.58 -9.14 -7.76
CA ALA A 152 9.41 -8.50 -8.76
C ALA A 152 9.38 -6.97 -8.59
N GLU A 153 8.21 -6.41 -8.30
CA GLU A 153 8.04 -4.99 -8.09
C GLU A 153 8.74 -4.49 -6.83
N ILE A 154 8.61 -5.19 -5.71
CA ILE A 154 9.36 -4.86 -4.48
C ILE A 154 10.85 -4.87 -4.76
N ARG A 155 11.37 -5.90 -5.45
CA ARG A 155 12.80 -5.99 -5.79
C ARG A 155 13.25 -4.85 -6.69
N ARG A 156 12.45 -4.50 -7.72
CA ARG A 156 12.71 -3.37 -8.61
C ARG A 156 12.81 -2.08 -7.82
N ALA A 157 11.82 -1.82 -6.97
CA ALA A 157 11.75 -0.62 -6.14
C ALA A 157 12.89 -0.53 -5.12
N THR A 158 13.25 -1.63 -4.45
CA THR A 158 14.43 -1.71 -3.57
C THR A 158 15.72 -1.39 -4.33
N GLY A 159 15.87 -1.89 -5.56
CA GLY A 159 17.01 -1.59 -6.42
C GLY A 159 17.13 -0.10 -6.77
N CYS A 160 16.00 0.58 -7.00
CA CYS A 160 15.94 2.02 -7.25
C CYS A 160 16.12 2.87 -5.98
N ALA A 161 15.70 2.36 -4.82
CA ALA A 161 15.75 3.08 -3.54
C ALA A 161 17.15 3.09 -2.89
N ARG A 162 18.07 2.21 -3.32
CA ARG A 162 19.42 2.17 -2.77
C ARG A 162 20.18 3.44 -3.19
N PRO A 163 20.78 4.21 -2.27
CA PRO A 163 21.51 5.39 -2.65
C PRO A 163 22.63 5.00 -3.64
N VAL A 164 22.72 5.77 -4.73
CA VAL A 164 23.92 5.81 -5.56
C VAL A 164 25.08 6.01 -4.60
N ARG A 165 25.98 5.02 -4.51
CA ARG A 165 27.19 5.12 -3.69
C ARG A 165 27.85 6.45 -4.02
N GLU A 166 28.16 7.24 -3.00
CA GLU A 166 29.07 8.37 -3.11
C GLU A 166 30.27 7.94 -3.94
N THR A 167 30.41 8.57 -5.12
CA THR A 167 31.65 8.54 -5.87
C THR A 167 32.76 8.95 -4.90
N PRO A 168 33.87 8.20 -4.79
CA PRO A 168 35.02 8.70 -4.07
C PRO A 168 35.45 9.97 -4.79
N SER A 169 35.40 11.10 -4.08
CA SER A 169 35.97 12.36 -4.51
C SER A 169 37.42 12.08 -4.89
N CYS A 170 37.74 12.16 -6.18
CA CYS A 170 39.11 12.34 -6.65
C CYS A 170 39.56 13.74 -6.21
N ALA A 171 39.78 13.92 -4.91
CA ALA A 171 40.49 15.08 -4.39
C ALA A 171 41.98 14.87 -4.68
N GLY A 172 42.41 15.45 -5.80
CA GLY A 172 43.70 16.12 -5.93
C GLY A 172 44.93 15.25 -5.71
N ALA A 173 45.36 14.58 -6.78
CA ALA A 173 46.79 14.48 -7.03
C ALA A 173 47.33 15.87 -7.36
N GLY A 174 48.36 16.30 -6.63
CA GLY A 174 49.26 17.33 -7.11
C GLY A 174 50.13 17.93 -6.00
N PRO A 175 51.32 18.46 -6.34
CA PRO A 175 52.24 18.11 -7.43
C PRO A 175 53.39 17.19 -6.97
#